data_AF-A2FA34-F1
#
_entry.id   AF-A2FA34-F1
#
_cell.length_a   1.000
_cell.length_b   1.000
_cell.length_c   1.000
_cell.angle_alpha   90.00
_cell.angle_beta   90.00
_cell.angle_gamma   90.00
#
_symmetry.space_group_name_H-M   'P 1'
#
loop_
_entity.id
_entity.type
_entity.pdbx_description
1 polymer ?
#
loop_
_entity_poly.entity_id
_entity_poly.type
_entity_poly.pdbx_seq_one_letter_code
_entity_poly.pdbx_strand_id
1 'polypeptide(L)'
;METILKDPQQVKEIMEEIHKMRRENADTWYNVQVELLKEVTKKHEAILKQEIDQSLSDYKENQMIDLMSQFDSLESNNKRDLEAYLQANPQRQELYEQISQKAKAYKGKKKIPPQRVQPPKCTFEDEVPNLLAILAENGVNLNDLVVFADNAFLFKGKIYDQGSEIYLQTRQRDNPIKAILHDITEFEITLEFVDKGLLTIATKEILNGSVEILNDVNNKK
;
A
#
# COMPACT_ATOMS: atom_id res chain seq x y z
N MET A 1 26.74 49.33 34.45
CA MET A 1 26.31 48.33 33.47
C MET A 1 27.19 48.49 32.25
N GLU A 2 28.30 47.76 32.21
CA GLU A 2 29.21 47.78 31.06
C GLU A 2 28.56 47.01 29.91
N THR A 3 28.16 47.75 28.88
CA THR A 3 27.92 47.20 27.56
C THR A 3 29.22 46.60 27.04
N ILE A 4 29.30 45.27 27.04
CA ILE A 4 30.31 44.53 26.29
C ILE A 4 30.09 44.83 24.81
N LEU A 5 30.70 45.90 24.30
CA LEU A 5 30.95 46.08 22.89
C LEU A 5 31.94 44.99 22.49
N LYS A 6 31.42 43.83 22.09
CA LYS A 6 32.25 42.81 21.43
C LYS A 6 32.90 43.45 20.21
N ASP A 7 34.20 43.28 20.09
CA ASP A 7 34.98 43.69 18.92
C ASP A 7 34.24 43.20 17.64
N PRO A 8 33.97 44.08 16.65
CA PRO A 8 33.35 43.69 15.39
C PRO A 8 34.02 42.49 14.72
N GLN A 9 35.33 42.31 14.92
CA GLN A 9 36.09 41.16 14.45
C GLN A 9 35.64 39.86 15.14
N GLN A 10 35.49 39.87 16.47
CA GLN A 10 34.99 38.72 17.25
C GLN A 10 33.54 38.38 16.93
N VAL A 11 32.69 39.38 16.67
CA VAL A 11 31.29 39.15 16.26
C VAL A 11 31.24 38.43 14.91
N LYS A 12 32.11 38.81 13.97
CA LYS A 12 32.20 38.18 12.65
C LYS A 12 32.69 36.74 12.74
N GLU A 13 33.72 36.47 13.53
CA GLU A 13 34.22 35.10 13.78
C GLU A 13 33.13 34.20 14.39
N ILE A 14 32.38 34.70 15.38
CA ILE A 14 31.25 33.96 15.98
C ILE A 14 30.16 33.69 14.94
N MET A 15 29.83 34.65 14.07
CA MET A 15 28.84 34.43 13.00
C MET A 15 29.31 33.39 11.98
N GLU A 16 30.58 33.41 11.57
CA GLU A 16 31.16 32.42 10.66
C GLU A 16 31.13 31.02 11.27
N GLU A 17 31.43 30.90 12.56
CA GLU A 17 31.35 29.65 13.31
C GLU A 17 29.91 29.13 13.46
N ILE A 18 28.94 30.02 13.73
CA ILE A 18 27.51 29.68 13.73
C ILE A 18 27.06 29.21 12.34
N HIS A 19 27.48 29.87 11.26
CA HIS A 19 27.16 29.46 9.90
C HIS A 19 27.76 28.11 9.53
N LYS A 20 28.99 27.84 10.00
CA LYS A 20 29.63 26.53 9.84
C LYS A 20 28.86 25.44 10.59
N MET A 21 28.57 25.64 11.87
CA MET A 21 27.78 24.70 12.67
C MET A 21 26.39 24.43 12.07
N ARG A 22 25.72 25.47 11.56
CA ARG A 22 24.41 25.29 10.89
C ARG A 22 24.50 24.41 9.66
N ARG A 23 25.55 24.57 8.84
CA ARG A 23 25.77 23.72 7.66
C ARG A 23 26.09 22.29 8.07
N GLU A 24 27.01 22.10 9.00
CA GLU A 24 27.39 20.76 9.50
C GLU A 24 26.20 20.03 10.14
N ASN A 25 25.35 20.74 10.89
CA ASN A 25 24.12 20.18 11.42
C ASN A 25 23.12 19.81 10.33
N ALA A 26 22.96 20.65 9.30
CA ALA A 26 22.07 20.35 8.17
C ALA A 26 22.55 19.11 7.40
N ASP A 27 23.85 19.00 7.14
CA ASP A 27 24.45 17.84 6.47
C ASP A 27 24.30 16.57 7.33
N THR A 28 24.50 16.67 8.64
CA THR A 28 24.29 15.56 9.57
C THR A 28 22.84 15.10 9.56
N TRP A 29 21.88 16.02 9.63
CA TRP A 29 20.45 15.71 9.57
C TRP A 29 20.05 15.07 8.26
N TYR A 30 20.54 15.58 7.13
CA TYR A 30 20.29 14.98 5.82
C TYR A 30 20.83 13.54 5.75
N ASN A 31 22.05 13.30 6.24
CA ASN A 31 22.62 11.96 6.25
C ASN A 31 21.82 10.98 7.13
N VAL A 32 21.34 11.42 8.29
CA VAL A 32 20.47 10.61 9.17
C VAL A 32 19.15 10.28 8.47
N GLN A 33 18.54 11.24 7.77
CA GLN A 33 17.31 10.99 7.00
C GLN A 33 17.52 9.97 5.88
N VAL A 34 18.64 10.08 5.14
CA VAL A 34 18.99 9.14 4.08
C VAL A 34 19.22 7.73 4.64
N GLU A 35 19.88 7.59 5.79
CA GLU A 35 20.07 6.31 6.47
C GLU A 35 18.74 5.69 6.91
N LEU A 36 17.87 6.48 7.55
CA LEU A 36 16.54 6.04 7.96
C LEU A 36 15.71 5.58 6.76
N LEU A 37 15.71 6.33 5.66
CA LEU A 37 15.03 5.95 4.42
C LEU A 37 15.54 4.60 3.92
N LYS A 38 16.86 4.38 3.86
CA LYS A 38 17.43 3.09 3.44
C LYS A 38 16.99 1.93 4.35
N GLU A 39 16.98 2.13 5.67
CA GLU A 39 16.52 1.09 6.60
C GLU A 39 15.03 0.77 6.42
N VAL A 40 14.19 1.79 6.25
CA VAL A 40 12.75 1.62 6.00
C VAL A 40 12.51 0.88 4.70
N THR A 41 13.16 1.28 3.60
CA THR A 41 13.06 0.59 2.30
C THR A 41 13.45 -0.88 2.43
N LYS A 42 14.56 -1.18 3.12
CA LYS A 42 15.02 -2.55 3.32
C LYS A 42 14.02 -3.41 4.11
N LYS A 43 13.41 -2.84 5.15
CA LYS A 43 12.35 -3.53 5.91
C LYS A 43 11.12 -3.76 5.04
N HIS A 44 10.71 -2.78 4.25
CA HIS A 44 9.55 -2.88 3.38
C HIS A 44 9.74 -3.95 2.29
N GLU A 45 10.92 -4.00 1.67
CA GLU A 45 11.28 -5.07 0.73
C GLU A 45 11.23 -6.46 1.36
N ALA A 46 11.65 -6.60 2.62
CA ALA A 46 11.61 -7.88 3.33
C ALA A 46 10.17 -8.33 3.61
N ILE A 47 9.30 -7.40 4.02
CA ILE A 47 7.86 -7.65 4.23
C ILE A 47 7.20 -8.08 2.92
N LEU A 48 7.42 -7.34 1.83
CA LEU A 48 6.87 -7.67 0.51
C LEU A 48 7.31 -9.06 0.03
N LYS A 49 8.60 -9.41 0.20
CA LYS A 49 9.10 -10.76 -0.14
C LYS A 49 8.38 -11.83 0.66
N GLN A 50 8.20 -11.63 1.96
CA GLN A 50 7.48 -12.56 2.82
C GLN A 50 6.02 -12.74 2.40
N GLU A 51 5.34 -11.65 2.05
CA GLU A 51 3.94 -11.69 1.58
C GLU A 51 3.80 -12.42 0.23
N ILE A 52 4.73 -12.17 -0.70
CA ILE A 52 4.77 -12.87 -1.99
C ILE A 52 4.99 -14.37 -1.78
N ASP A 53 5.95 -14.75 -0.93
CA ASP A 53 6.26 -16.14 -0.64
C ASP A 53 5.07 -16.86 0.00
N GLN A 54 4.39 -16.20 0.94
CA GLN A 54 3.17 -16.73 1.56
C GLN A 54 2.04 -16.90 0.54
N SER A 55 1.79 -15.89 -0.29
CA SER A 55 0.75 -15.93 -1.32
C SER A 55 1.01 -17.03 -2.36
N LEU A 56 2.26 -17.22 -2.78
CA LEU A 56 2.66 -18.31 -3.66
C LEU A 56 2.48 -19.68 -3.01
N SER A 57 2.78 -19.80 -1.72
CA SER A 57 2.55 -21.02 -0.95
C SER A 57 1.05 -21.37 -0.87
N ASP A 58 0.22 -20.39 -0.52
CA ASP A 58 -1.23 -20.55 -0.40
C ASP A 58 -1.87 -20.88 -1.76
N TYR A 59 -1.41 -20.25 -2.84
CA TYR A 59 -1.83 -20.57 -4.20
C TYR A 59 -1.53 -22.03 -4.55
N LYS A 60 -0.32 -22.52 -4.25
CA LYS A 60 0.07 -23.91 -4.50
C LYS A 60 -0.76 -24.91 -3.69
N GLU A 61 -1.03 -24.61 -2.42
CA GLU A 61 -1.89 -25.46 -1.58
C GLU A 61 -3.32 -25.49 -2.12
N ASN A 62 -3.87 -24.35 -2.54
CA ASN A 62 -5.20 -24.27 -3.14
C ASN A 62 -5.32 -25.06 -4.45
N GLN A 63 -4.31 -24.99 -5.32
CA GLN A 63 -4.23 -25.80 -6.54
C GLN A 63 -4.16 -27.30 -6.21
N MET A 64 -3.41 -27.67 -5.17
CA MET A 64 -3.34 -29.05 -4.71
C MET A 64 -4.68 -29.55 -4.16
N ILE A 65 -5.38 -28.74 -3.36
CA ILE A 65 -6.73 -29.05 -2.88
C ILE A 65 -7.68 -29.31 -4.05
N ASP A 66 -7.66 -28.46 -5.08
CA ASP A 66 -8.50 -28.62 -6.27
C ASP A 66 -8.18 -29.90 -7.05
N LEU A 67 -6.91 -30.13 -7.35
CA LEU A 67 -6.47 -31.33 -8.08
C LEU A 67 -6.83 -32.62 -7.34
N MET A 68 -6.61 -32.65 -6.02
CA MET A 68 -6.93 -33.82 -5.20
C MET A 68 -8.45 -34.03 -5.07
N SER A 69 -9.24 -32.96 -4.99
CA SER A 69 -10.71 -33.08 -4.98
C SER A 69 -11.25 -33.58 -6.32
N GLN A 70 -10.66 -33.14 -7.44
CA GLN A 70 -11.02 -33.64 -8.77
C GLN A 70 -10.65 -35.13 -8.91
N PHE A 71 -9.47 -35.52 -8.41
CA PHE A 71 -9.06 -36.92 -8.38
C PHE A 71 -10.02 -37.79 -7.54
N ASP A 72 -10.37 -37.39 -6.31
CA ASP A 72 -11.32 -38.14 -5.44
C ASP A 72 -12.69 -38.30 -6.13
N SER A 73 -13.13 -37.27 -6.88
CA SER A 73 -14.36 -37.34 -7.68
C SER A 73 -14.25 -38.30 -8.86
N LEU A 74 -13.14 -38.26 -9.61
CA LEU A 74 -12.88 -39.18 -10.73
C LEU A 74 -12.79 -40.63 -10.25
N GLU A 75 -12.10 -40.88 -9.15
CA GLU A 75 -11.96 -42.21 -8.52
C GLU A 75 -13.33 -42.75 -8.09
N SER A 76 -14.15 -41.90 -7.47
CA SER A 76 -15.49 -42.29 -7.02
C SER A 76 -16.45 -42.59 -8.17
N ASN A 77 -16.40 -41.79 -9.24
CA ASN A 77 -17.33 -41.89 -10.37
C ASN A 77 -16.94 -42.96 -11.40
N ASN A 78 -15.64 -43.23 -11.58
CA ASN A 78 -15.12 -44.09 -12.64
C ASN A 78 -14.37 -45.32 -12.11
N LYS A 79 -14.67 -45.76 -10.88
CA LYS A 79 -13.93 -46.82 -10.19
C LYS A 79 -13.68 -48.07 -11.04
N ARG A 80 -14.69 -48.56 -11.75
CA ARG A 80 -14.57 -49.76 -12.61
C ARG A 80 -13.61 -49.57 -13.78
N ASP A 81 -13.67 -48.43 -14.46
CA ASP A 81 -12.80 -48.15 -15.60
C ASP A 81 -11.36 -47.91 -15.16
N LEU A 82 -11.19 -47.31 -13.98
CA LEU A 82 -9.89 -47.11 -13.33
C LEU A 82 -9.25 -48.44 -12.92
N GLU A 83 -10.02 -49.35 -12.33
CA GLU A 83 -9.56 -50.71 -12.00
C GLU A 83 -9.14 -51.48 -13.25
N ALA A 84 -9.92 -51.41 -14.33
CA ALA A 84 -9.58 -52.03 -15.61
C ALA A 84 -8.30 -51.43 -16.23
N TYR A 85 -8.14 -50.10 -16.17
CA TYR A 85 -6.95 -49.42 -16.66
C TYR A 85 -5.68 -49.82 -15.89
N LEU A 86 -5.77 -49.94 -14.56
CA LEU A 86 -4.66 -50.33 -13.70
C LEU A 86 -4.28 -51.81 -13.91
N GLN A 87 -5.25 -52.70 -14.11
CA GLN A 87 -4.99 -54.09 -14.48
C GLN A 87 -4.25 -54.20 -15.82
N ALA A 88 -4.61 -53.35 -16.80
CA ALA A 88 -3.92 -53.29 -18.10
C ALA A 88 -2.54 -52.60 -18.02
N ASN A 89 -2.25 -51.84 -16.97
CA ASN A 89 -1.01 -51.07 -16.79
C ASN A 89 -0.43 -51.22 -15.37
N PRO A 90 0.09 -52.41 -14.98
CA PRO A 90 0.58 -52.67 -13.62
C PRO A 90 1.68 -51.71 -13.14
N GLN A 91 2.51 -51.22 -14.06
CA GLN A 91 3.57 -50.23 -13.81
C GLN A 91 3.05 -48.88 -13.30
N ARG A 92 1.75 -48.60 -13.43
CA ARG A 92 1.11 -47.36 -12.92
C ARG A 92 0.50 -47.54 -11.53
N GLN A 93 0.47 -48.75 -10.99
CA GLN A 93 -0.23 -49.07 -9.75
C GLN A 93 0.39 -48.38 -8.53
N GLU A 94 1.72 -48.35 -8.45
CA GLU A 94 2.44 -47.64 -7.40
C GLU A 94 2.15 -46.12 -7.42
N LEU A 95 2.17 -45.52 -8.62
CA LEU A 95 1.86 -44.10 -8.79
C LEU A 95 0.41 -43.78 -8.37
N TYR A 96 -0.54 -44.65 -8.74
CA TYR A 96 -1.93 -44.50 -8.34
C TYR A 96 -2.10 -44.58 -6.82
N GLU A 97 -1.44 -45.54 -6.15
CA GLU A 97 -1.48 -45.66 -4.69
C GLU A 97 -0.92 -44.40 -4.01
N GLN A 98 0.18 -43.84 -4.52
CA GLN A 98 0.75 -42.59 -4.01
C GLN A 98 -0.22 -41.41 -4.16
N ILE A 99 -0.89 -41.29 -5.31
CA ILE A 99 -1.88 -40.22 -5.56
C ILE A 99 -3.11 -40.42 -4.70
N SER A 100 -3.64 -41.65 -4.56
CA SER A 100 -4.80 -41.96 -3.71
C SER A 100 -4.52 -41.68 -2.24
N GLN A 101 -3.32 -42.02 -1.73
CA GLN A 101 -2.91 -41.67 -0.37
C GLN A 101 -2.84 -40.14 -0.18
N LYS A 102 -2.26 -39.42 -1.15
CA LYS A 102 -2.24 -37.95 -1.11
C LYS A 102 -3.66 -37.38 -1.14
N ALA A 103 -4.53 -37.84 -2.03
CA ALA A 103 -5.90 -37.34 -2.14
C ALA A 103 -6.68 -37.49 -0.81
N LYS A 104 -6.51 -38.61 -0.11
CA LYS A 104 -7.11 -38.84 1.22
C LYS A 104 -6.67 -37.79 2.25
N ALA A 105 -5.41 -37.35 2.22
CA ALA A 105 -4.89 -36.32 3.12
C ALA A 105 -5.47 -34.91 2.85
N TYR A 106 -6.03 -34.68 1.66
CA TYR A 106 -6.64 -33.41 1.26
C TYR A 106 -8.18 -33.44 1.36
N LYS A 107 -8.76 -34.58 1.72
CA LYS A 107 -10.21 -34.74 1.86
C LYS A 107 -10.75 -33.83 2.97
N GLY A 108 -11.69 -32.95 2.62
CA GLY A 108 -12.30 -32.00 3.55
C GLY A 108 -11.46 -30.77 3.89
N LYS A 109 -10.27 -30.61 3.30
CA LYS A 109 -9.54 -29.35 3.40
C LYS A 109 -10.30 -28.23 2.68
N LYS A 110 -10.43 -27.09 3.34
CA LYS A 110 -11.03 -25.89 2.75
C LYS A 110 -9.95 -25.08 2.04
N LYS A 111 -10.31 -24.44 0.93
CA LYS A 111 -9.44 -23.46 0.28
C LYS A 111 -9.05 -22.37 1.25
N ILE A 112 -7.79 -21.99 1.22
CA ILE A 112 -7.28 -20.81 1.89
C ILE A 112 -7.87 -19.61 1.12
N PRO A 113 -8.72 -18.78 1.76
CA PRO A 113 -9.23 -17.59 1.10
C PRO A 113 -8.05 -16.71 0.70
N PRO A 114 -8.11 -16.02 -0.46
CA PRO A 114 -7.07 -15.06 -0.81
C PRO A 114 -6.99 -14.04 0.32
N GLN A 115 -5.83 -13.98 1.00
CA GLN A 115 -5.56 -12.89 1.91
C GLN A 115 -5.58 -11.62 1.06
N ARG A 116 -6.61 -10.78 1.24
CA ARG A 116 -6.47 -9.38 0.87
C ARG A 116 -5.29 -8.88 1.68
N VAL A 117 -4.20 -8.54 1.00
CA VAL A 117 -3.13 -7.74 1.59
C VAL A 117 -3.83 -6.49 2.11
N GLN A 118 -4.07 -6.45 3.43
CA GLN A 118 -4.44 -5.19 4.03
C GLN A 118 -3.19 -4.34 3.91
N PRO A 119 -3.28 -3.13 3.34
CA PRO A 119 -2.13 -2.26 3.29
C PRO A 119 -1.54 -2.18 4.71
N PRO A 120 -0.21 -2.28 4.86
CA PRO A 120 0.41 -2.23 6.16
C PRO A 120 -0.09 -0.97 6.86
N LYS A 121 -0.72 -1.16 8.03
CA LYS A 121 -1.31 -0.06 8.78
C LYS A 121 -0.22 0.99 9.03
N CYS A 122 -0.42 2.20 8.54
CA CYS A 122 0.63 3.20 8.53
C CYS A 122 0.93 3.59 9.98
N THR A 123 2.15 3.31 10.46
CA THR A 123 2.55 3.64 11.85
C THR A 123 2.58 5.14 12.12
N PHE A 124 2.51 5.96 11.07
CA PHE A 124 2.41 7.41 11.15
C PHE A 124 0.98 7.93 11.33
N GLU A 125 -0.07 7.09 11.19
CA GLU A 125 -1.47 7.53 11.35
C GLU A 125 -1.70 8.32 12.64
N ASP A 126 -1.08 7.89 13.74
CA ASP A 126 -1.18 8.55 15.05
C ASP A 126 -0.34 9.84 15.15
N GLU A 127 0.68 9.98 14.30
CA GLU A 127 1.62 11.11 14.30
C GLU A 127 1.22 12.23 13.33
N VAL A 128 0.49 11.92 12.25
CA VAL A 128 0.10 12.93 11.25
C VAL A 128 -0.74 14.06 11.87
N PRO A 129 -1.70 13.81 12.78
CA PRO A 129 -2.43 14.89 13.44
C PRO A 129 -1.52 15.88 14.18
N ASN A 130 -0.45 15.39 14.80
CA ASN A 130 0.52 16.23 15.51
C ASN A 130 1.35 17.06 14.52
N LEU A 131 1.79 16.46 13.41
CA LEU A 131 2.51 17.18 12.35
C LEU A 131 1.65 18.28 11.71
N LEU A 132 0.38 17.99 11.44
CA LEU A 132 -0.57 18.99 10.91
C LEU A 132 -0.81 20.13 11.92
N ALA A 133 -0.90 19.82 13.22
CA ALA A 133 -1.02 20.84 14.26
C ALA A 133 0.20 21.76 14.30
N ILE A 134 1.42 21.21 14.22
CA ILE A 134 2.66 22.01 14.17
C ILE A 134 2.68 22.91 12.93
N LEU A 135 2.27 22.41 11.76
CA LEU A 135 2.20 23.23 10.54
C LEU A 135 1.20 24.39 10.70
N ALA A 136 0.02 24.11 11.27
CA ALA A 136 -0.99 25.14 11.54
C ALA A 136 -0.50 26.20 12.55
N GLU A 137 0.18 25.78 13.61
CA GLU A 137 0.80 26.69 14.60
C GLU A 137 1.86 27.60 13.97
N ASN A 138 2.57 27.11 12.95
CA ASN A 138 3.54 27.88 12.17
C ASN A 138 2.91 28.75 11.06
N GLY A 139 1.58 28.88 11.05
CA GLY A 139 0.84 29.77 10.13
C GLY A 139 0.58 29.18 8.75
N VAL A 140 0.77 27.87 8.55
CA VAL A 140 0.42 27.20 7.29
C VAL A 140 -1.09 26.97 7.25
N ASN A 141 -1.76 27.47 6.20
CA ASN A 141 -3.18 27.18 5.99
C ASN A 141 -3.36 25.77 5.41
N LEU A 142 -3.76 24.82 6.25
CA LEU A 142 -3.96 23.42 5.87
C LEU A 142 -5.06 23.21 4.81
N ASN A 143 -5.99 24.16 4.66
CA ASN A 143 -7.03 24.08 3.63
C ASN A 143 -6.50 24.34 2.22
N ASP A 144 -5.40 25.08 2.12
CA ASP A 144 -4.75 25.41 0.84
C ASP A 144 -3.60 24.44 0.55
N LEU A 145 -3.20 23.62 1.53
CA LEU A 145 -2.10 22.67 1.41
C LEU A 145 -2.57 21.39 0.70
N VAL A 146 -1.90 21.07 -0.40
CA VAL A 146 -2.04 19.80 -1.12
C VAL A 146 -0.68 19.14 -1.22
N VAL A 147 -0.56 17.91 -0.73
CA VAL A 147 0.69 17.13 -0.75
C VAL A 147 0.39 15.74 -1.26
N PHE A 148 1.08 15.30 -2.30
CA PHE A 148 1.03 13.92 -2.79
C PHE A 148 2.28 13.19 -2.35
N ALA A 149 2.10 11.98 -1.83
CA ALA A 149 3.17 11.04 -1.51
C ALA A 149 2.75 9.65 -1.98
N ASP A 150 3.71 8.73 -2.04
CA ASP A 150 3.37 7.34 -2.35
C ASP A 150 2.46 6.77 -1.26
N ASN A 151 1.34 6.16 -1.69
CA ASN A 151 0.26 5.56 -0.89
C ASN A 151 -0.69 6.52 -0.16
N ALA A 152 -0.44 7.83 -0.12
CA ALA A 152 -1.33 8.79 0.54
C ALA A 152 -1.18 10.22 0.02
N PHE A 153 -2.25 11.01 0.15
CA PHE A 153 -2.18 12.45 -0.11
C PHE A 153 -2.98 13.27 0.89
N LEU A 154 -2.50 14.48 1.17
CA LEU A 154 -3.18 15.51 1.94
C LEU A 154 -3.90 16.44 0.98
N PHE A 155 -5.20 16.64 1.17
CA PHE A 155 -6.01 17.57 0.39
C PHE A 155 -7.04 18.27 1.26
N LYS A 156 -7.03 19.61 1.27
CA LYS A 156 -7.96 20.45 2.06
C LYS A 156 -8.05 19.99 3.53
N GLY A 157 -6.90 19.76 4.15
CA GLY A 157 -6.79 19.35 5.56
C GLY A 157 -7.20 17.91 5.88
N LYS A 158 -7.56 17.08 4.90
CA LYS A 158 -7.84 15.64 5.08
C LYS A 158 -6.77 14.78 4.39
N ILE A 159 -6.42 13.67 5.04
CA ILE A 159 -5.51 12.66 4.49
C ILE A 159 -6.37 11.60 3.84
N TYR A 160 -5.96 11.18 2.65
CA TYR A 160 -6.56 10.12 1.87
C TYR A 160 -5.50 9.07 1.58
N ASP A 161 -5.83 7.82 1.84
CA ASP A 161 -4.95 6.66 1.66
C ASP A 161 -5.58 5.62 0.71
N GLN A 162 -4.84 4.56 0.43
CA GLN A 162 -5.37 3.44 -0.34
C GLN A 162 -6.58 2.82 0.37
N GLY A 163 -7.69 2.68 -0.35
CA GLY A 163 -8.97 2.19 0.17
C GLY A 163 -9.91 3.29 0.66
N SER A 164 -9.44 4.54 0.79
CA SER A 164 -10.30 5.67 1.12
C SER A 164 -11.36 5.91 0.04
N GLU A 165 -12.59 6.21 0.49
CA GLU A 165 -13.68 6.63 -0.39
C GLU A 165 -13.58 8.12 -0.71
N ILE A 166 -13.62 8.45 -2.01
CA ILE A 166 -13.64 9.84 -2.48
C ILE A 166 -14.79 10.08 -3.45
N TYR A 167 -15.18 11.35 -3.55
CA TYR A 167 -16.20 11.79 -4.49
C TYR A 167 -15.58 12.75 -5.50
N LEU A 168 -15.67 12.40 -6.78
CA LEU A 168 -15.14 13.22 -7.86
C LEU A 168 -16.25 14.05 -8.50
N GLN A 169 -16.05 15.37 -8.48
CA GLN A 169 -16.86 16.31 -9.25
C GLN A 169 -16.16 16.59 -10.58
N THR A 170 -16.83 16.26 -11.69
CA THR A 170 -16.36 16.60 -13.04
C THR A 170 -17.20 17.73 -13.60
N ARG A 171 -16.61 18.60 -14.43
CA ARG A 171 -17.29 19.78 -15.00
C ARG A 171 -18.54 19.45 -15.82
N GLN A 172 -18.71 18.20 -16.23
CA GLN A 172 -19.78 17.75 -17.14
C GLN A 172 -20.93 17.00 -16.44
N ARG A 173 -20.87 16.79 -15.12
CA ARG A 173 -21.88 16.01 -14.41
C ARG A 173 -22.37 16.72 -13.16
N ASP A 174 -23.68 16.78 -12.99
CA ASP A 174 -24.29 17.39 -11.80
C ASP A 174 -24.14 16.53 -10.53
N ASN A 175 -23.95 15.22 -10.70
CA ASN A 175 -23.78 14.30 -9.59
C ASN A 175 -22.32 13.86 -9.45
N PRO A 176 -21.72 13.98 -8.26
CA PRO A 176 -20.38 13.50 -8.00
C PRO A 176 -20.32 11.98 -8.13
N ILE A 177 -19.19 11.49 -8.63
CA ILE A 177 -18.95 10.06 -8.82
C ILE A 177 -18.18 9.54 -7.62
N LYS A 178 -18.74 8.52 -6.98
CA LYS A 178 -18.08 7.80 -5.89
C LYS A 178 -16.99 6.88 -6.44
N ALA A 179 -15.80 6.94 -5.86
CA ALA A 179 -14.66 6.11 -6.19
C ALA A 179 -13.92 5.65 -4.93
N ILE A 180 -13.20 4.54 -5.04
CA ILE A 180 -12.28 4.06 -4.01
C ILE A 180 -10.85 4.31 -4.52
N LEU A 181 -9.98 4.82 -3.66
CA LEU A 181 -8.57 4.99 -3.98
C LEU A 181 -7.89 3.62 -4.08
N HIS A 182 -7.40 3.27 -5.26
CA HIS A 182 -6.74 1.99 -5.49
C HIS A 182 -5.21 2.11 -5.42
N ASP A 183 -4.64 3.18 -5.99
CA ASP A 183 -3.20 3.41 -5.96
C ASP A 183 -2.92 4.92 -5.94
N ILE A 184 -1.86 5.35 -5.26
CA ILE A 184 -1.52 6.76 -5.07
C ILE A 184 -0.01 6.91 -5.19
N THR A 185 0.43 7.78 -6.08
CA THR A 185 1.82 8.19 -6.24
C THR A 185 1.91 9.72 -6.28
N GLU A 186 3.13 10.25 -6.26
CA GLU A 186 3.37 11.69 -6.47
C GLU A 186 2.80 12.21 -7.82
N PHE A 187 2.75 11.35 -8.84
CA PHE A 187 2.43 11.74 -10.23
C PHE A 187 0.98 11.44 -10.61
N GLU A 188 0.41 10.37 -10.06
CA GLU A 188 -0.89 9.88 -10.46
C GLU A 188 -1.63 9.17 -9.33
N ILE A 189 -2.95 9.18 -9.45
CA ILE A 189 -3.88 8.53 -8.54
C ILE A 189 -4.75 7.59 -9.37
N THR A 190 -4.81 6.33 -8.98
CA THR A 190 -5.68 5.33 -9.59
C THR A 190 -6.91 5.12 -8.73
N LEU A 191 -8.07 5.20 -9.37
CA LEU A 191 -9.38 5.16 -8.77
C LEU A 191 -10.16 3.96 -9.27
N GLU A 192 -10.77 3.23 -8.35
CA GLU A 192 -11.67 2.13 -8.64
C GLU A 192 -13.13 2.57 -8.54
N PHE A 193 -13.86 2.38 -9.63
CA PHE A 193 -15.30 2.62 -9.68
C PHE A 193 -16.05 1.29 -9.66
N VAL A 194 -17.06 1.18 -8.79
CA VAL A 194 -17.90 -0.01 -8.59
C VAL A 194 -18.39 -0.62 -9.91
N ASP A 195 -18.74 0.22 -10.89
CA ASP A 195 -19.37 -0.22 -12.15
C ASP A 195 -18.49 -0.03 -13.40
N LYS A 196 -17.30 0.59 -13.29
CA LYS A 196 -16.55 1.09 -14.46
C LYS A 196 -15.07 0.74 -14.50
N GLY A 197 -14.58 -0.02 -13.53
CA GLY A 197 -13.18 -0.42 -13.46
C GLY A 197 -12.26 0.70 -12.98
N LEU A 198 -11.00 0.66 -13.41
CA LEU A 198 -9.95 1.55 -12.93
C LEU A 198 -9.79 2.79 -13.83
N LEU A 199 -9.54 3.94 -13.22
CA LEU A 199 -9.18 5.19 -13.90
C LEU A 199 -7.97 5.80 -13.22
N THR A 200 -6.97 6.18 -14.01
CA THR A 200 -5.80 6.88 -13.51
C THR A 200 -5.87 8.35 -13.87
N ILE A 201 -5.66 9.22 -12.88
CA ILE A 201 -5.71 10.68 -13.00
C ILE A 201 -4.36 11.24 -12.57
N ALA A 202 -3.75 12.08 -13.39
CA ALA A 202 -2.52 12.76 -13.02
C ALA A 202 -2.76 13.77 -11.88
N THR A 203 -1.89 13.81 -10.87
CA THR A 203 -2.02 14.70 -9.69
C THR A 203 -2.10 16.18 -10.09
N LYS A 204 -1.44 16.57 -11.18
CA LYS A 204 -1.54 17.91 -11.77
C LYS A 204 -2.97 18.33 -12.17
N GLU A 205 -3.83 17.39 -12.56
CA GLU A 205 -5.22 17.70 -12.94
C GLU A 205 -6.07 18.05 -11.72
N ILE A 206 -5.71 17.51 -10.55
CA ILE A 206 -6.34 17.83 -9.27
C ILE A 206 -5.84 19.20 -8.80
N LEU A 207 -4.53 19.45 -8.88
CA LEU A 207 -3.92 20.74 -8.53
C LEU A 207 -4.47 21.90 -9.38
N ASN A 208 -4.72 21.65 -10.67
CA ASN A 208 -5.26 22.65 -11.59
C ASN A 208 -6.79 22.82 -11.50
N GLY A 209 -7.48 22.04 -10.65
CA GLY A 209 -8.94 22.09 -10.53
C GLY A 209 -9.69 21.61 -11.79
N SER A 210 -9.05 20.77 -12.62
CA SER A 210 -9.74 20.04 -13.68
C SER A 210 -10.64 18.95 -13.11
N VAL A 211 -10.20 18.35 -11.99
CA VAL A 211 -10.90 17.33 -11.21
C VAL A 211 -10.98 17.83 -9.77
N GLU A 212 -12.18 17.92 -9.22
CA GLU A 212 -12.38 18.31 -7.82
C GLU A 212 -12.75 17.11 -6.95
N ILE A 213 -12.01 16.93 -5.86
CA ILE A 213 -12.29 15.94 -4.82
C ILE A 213 -13.19 16.60 -3.77
N LEU A 214 -14.36 15.98 -3.53
CA LEU A 214 -15.32 16.42 -2.53
C LEU A 214 -15.15 15.60 -1.24
N ASN A 215 -15.08 16.30 -0.12
CA ASN A 215 -14.82 15.73 1.20
C ASN A 215 -16.02 14.97 1.81
N ASP A 216 -17.24 15.12 1.26
CA ASP A 216 -18.49 14.39 1.57
C ASP A 216 -19.65 14.93 0.70
N VAL A 217 -20.61 14.08 0.29
CA VAL A 217 -21.82 14.50 -0.47
C VAL A 217 -22.88 15.16 0.43
N ASN A 218 -22.69 15.14 1.75
CA ASN A 218 -23.61 15.74 2.71
C ASN A 218 -23.12 17.10 3.18
N ASN A 219 -23.26 18.13 2.34
CA ASN A 219 -23.42 19.51 2.78
C ASN A 219 -24.20 20.31 1.74
N LYS A 220 -25.48 19.94 1.58
CA LYS A 220 -26.53 20.89 1.21
C LYS A 220 -27.61 20.87 2.30
N LYS A 221 -27.49 21.80 3.24
CA LYS A 221 -28.63 22.41 3.92
C LYS A 221 -28.60 23.89 3.62
#